data_AF-A0A101GVS5-F1
#
_entry.id   AF-A0A101GVS5-F1
#
_cell.length_a   1.000
_cell.length_b   1.000
_cell.length_c   1.000
_cell.angle_alpha   90.00
_cell.angle_beta   90.00
_cell.angle_gamma   90.00
#
_symmetry.space_group_name_H-M   'P 1'
#
loop_
_entity.id
_entity.type
_entity.pdbx_description
1 polymer ?
#
loop_
_entity_poly.entity_id
_entity_poly.type
_entity_poly.pdbx_seq_one_letter_code
_entity_poly.pdbx_strand_id
1 'polypeptide(L)'
;MPFTSADVRAFVRFFFGGASECLVDRQGRILVPNNLRKHAALEKEAVIIGVSSRVEIWSRDNWEKYNSGNADLVEQIAEKIGGFGIVV
;
A
#
# COMPACT_ATOMS: atom_id res chain seq x y z
N MET A 1 -15.75 -22.05 -6.06
CA MET A 1 -15.60 -20.72 -6.70
C MET A 1 -15.54 -19.67 -5.61
N PRO A 2 -14.38 -19.09 -5.27
CA PRO A 2 -14.16 -18.27 -4.07
C PRO A 2 -14.69 -16.82 -4.20
N PHE A 3 -15.78 -16.61 -4.95
CA PHE A 3 -16.43 -15.31 -5.14
C PHE A 3 -17.85 -15.26 -4.54
N THR A 4 -18.29 -16.34 -3.89
CA THR A 4 -19.64 -16.45 -3.31
C THR A 4 -19.74 -16.01 -1.85
N SER A 5 -18.62 -15.84 -1.13
CA SER A 5 -18.66 -15.36 0.26
C SER A 5 -18.97 -13.87 0.33
N ALA A 6 -19.74 -13.47 1.34
CA ALA A 6 -20.07 -12.07 1.57
C ALA A 6 -18.81 -11.23 1.85
N ASP A 7 -17.85 -11.81 2.57
CA ASP A 7 -16.60 -11.16 2.97
C ASP A 7 -15.71 -10.84 1.76
N VAL A 8 -15.59 -11.76 0.79
CA VAL A 8 -14.82 -11.50 -0.44
C VAL A 8 -15.45 -10.37 -1.24
N ARG A 9 -16.78 -10.32 -1.35
CA ARG A 9 -17.46 -9.21 -2.04
C ARG A 9 -17.26 -7.87 -1.31
N ALA A 10 -17.33 -7.87 0.02
CA ALA A 10 -17.09 -6.68 0.82
C ALA A 10 -15.65 -6.17 0.63
N PHE A 11 -14.67 -7.07 0.67
CA PHE A 11 -13.26 -6.75 0.45
C PHE A 11 -13.02 -6.19 -0.96
N VAL A 12 -13.51 -6.85 -2.02
CA VAL A 12 -13.35 -6.39 -3.40
C VAL A 12 -14.00 -5.01 -3.60
N ARG A 13 -15.19 -4.77 -3.03
CA ARG A 13 -15.84 -3.45 -3.08
C ARG A 13 -15.06 -2.38 -2.34
N PHE A 14 -14.53 -2.70 -1.17
CA PHE A 14 -13.69 -1.78 -0.43
C PHE A 14 -12.42 -1.45 -1.20
N PHE A 15 -11.72 -2.47 -1.70
CA PHE A 15 -10.44 -2.34 -2.36
C PHE A 15 -10.55 -1.63 -3.72
N PHE A 16 -11.44 -2.11 -4.60
CA PHE A 16 -11.60 -1.54 -5.95
C PHE A 16 -12.58 -0.38 -6.00
N GLY A 17 -13.55 -0.29 -5.09
CA GLY A 17 -14.50 0.82 -5.06
C GLY A 17 -13.86 2.16 -4.66
N GLY A 18 -12.69 2.12 -4.02
CA GLY A 18 -11.86 3.30 -3.76
C GLY A 18 -10.85 3.62 -4.88
N ALA A 19 -10.63 2.71 -5.83
CA ALA A 19 -9.64 2.86 -6.88
C ALA A 19 -10.07 3.92 -7.91
N SER A 20 -9.11 4.64 -8.45
CA SER A 20 -9.33 5.65 -9.48
C SER A 20 -8.18 5.64 -10.46
N GLU A 21 -8.51 5.65 -11.75
CA GLU A 21 -7.52 5.90 -12.78
C GLU A 21 -7.02 7.35 -12.68
N CYS A 22 -5.71 7.53 -12.77
CA CYS A 22 -5.07 8.83 -12.71
C CYS A 22 -4.10 8.95 -13.88
N LEU A 23 -4.17 10.08 -14.59
CA LEU A 23 -3.24 10.39 -15.68
C LEU A 23 -1.99 11.06 -15.12
N VAL A 24 -0.86 10.73 -15.72
CA VAL A 24 0.41 11.40 -15.48
C VAL A 24 0.47 12.63 -16.38
N ASP A 25 0.72 13.80 -15.80
CA ASP A 25 0.90 15.01 -16.59
C ASP A 25 2.26 15.04 -17.31
N ARG A 26 2.48 16.05 -18.16
CA ARG A 26 3.74 16.20 -18.93
C ARG A 26 4.98 16.39 -18.07
N GLN A 27 4.84 16.72 -16.79
CA GLN A 27 5.93 16.89 -15.84
C GLN A 27 6.15 15.64 -14.98
N GLY A 28 5.44 14.54 -15.26
CA GLY A 28 5.55 13.29 -14.50
C GLY A 28 4.76 13.31 -13.18
N ARG A 29 3.82 14.24 -12.99
CA ARG A 29 3.05 14.35 -11.74
C ARG A 29 1.71 13.62 -11.85
N ILE A 30 1.25 13.08 -10.73
CA ILE A 30 -0.06 12.43 -10.59
C ILE A 30 -0.87 13.21 -9.57
N LEU A 31 -2.12 13.56 -9.92
CA LEU A 31 -3.05 14.16 -8.98
C LEU A 31 -3.72 13.07 -8.14
N VAL A 32 -3.36 12.97 -6.86
CA VAL A 32 -3.98 11.98 -5.97
C VAL A 32 -5.42 12.40 -5.61
N PRO A 33 -6.44 11.58 -5.92
CA PRO A 33 -7.83 11.82 -5.58
C PRO A 33 -8.04 12.09 -4.08
N ASN A 34 -9.01 12.95 -3.76
CA ASN A 34 -9.22 13.43 -2.38
C ASN A 34 -9.58 12.29 -1.41
N ASN A 35 -10.39 11.32 -1.84
CA ASN A 35 -10.70 10.13 -1.05
C ASN A 35 -9.44 9.33 -0.70
N LEU A 36 -8.51 9.16 -1.64
CA LEU A 36 -7.26 8.45 -1.44
C LEU A 36 -6.28 9.23 -0.55
N ARG A 37 -6.21 10.57 -0.71
CA ARG A 37 -5.44 11.43 0.21
C ARG A 37 -5.92 11.32 1.64
N LYS A 38 -7.24 11.36 1.86
CA LYS A 38 -7.84 11.19 3.20
C LYS A 38 -7.57 9.81 3.77
N HIS A 39 -7.74 8.76 2.97
CA HIS A 39 -7.49 7.38 3.38
C HIS A 39 -6.04 7.17 3.82
N ALA A 40 -5.08 7.70 3.06
CA ALA A 40 -3.66 7.59 3.36
C ALA A 40 -3.13 8.64 4.37
N ALA A 41 -4.00 9.52 4.89
CA ALA A 41 -3.65 10.65 5.75
C ALA A 41 -2.51 11.53 5.17
N LEU A 42 -2.58 11.80 3.85
CA LEU A 42 -1.60 12.63 3.15
C LEU A 42 -1.90 14.11 3.38
N GLU A 43 -1.10 14.76 4.24
CA GLU A 43 -1.22 16.19 4.53
C GLU A 43 -0.15 17.04 3.85
N LYS A 44 1.13 16.82 4.19
CA LYS A 44 2.24 17.67 3.74
C LYS A 44 3.34 16.88 3.04
N GLU A 45 3.87 15.86 3.71
CA GLU A 45 4.97 15.05 3.19
C GLU A 45 4.50 13.64 2.87
N ALA A 46 4.89 13.17 1.69
CA ALA A 46 4.63 11.83 1.22
C ALA A 46 5.94 11.07 1.01
N VAL A 47 5.91 9.78 1.30
CA VAL A 47 6.99 8.83 1.01
C VAL A 47 6.50 7.90 -0.09
N ILE A 48 7.34 7.69 -1.10
CA ILE A 48 7.08 6.74 -2.19
C ILE A 48 8.05 5.58 -2.04
N ILE A 49 7.52 4.37 -2.02
CA ILE A 49 8.32 3.14 -1.98
C ILE A 49 7.95 2.23 -3.15
N GLY A 50 8.93 1.49 -3.67
CA GLY A 50 8.70 0.43 -4.64
C GLY A 50 8.46 -0.91 -3.94
N VAL A 51 7.40 -1.62 -4.32
CA VAL A 51 7.06 -2.94 -3.80
C VAL A 51 6.74 -3.86 -4.96
N SER A 52 7.76 -4.60 -5.43
CA SER A 52 7.66 -5.49 -6.59
C SER A 52 7.12 -4.75 -7.83
N SER A 53 5.90 -5.09 -8.30
CA SER A 53 5.29 -4.53 -9.51
C SER A 53 4.46 -3.26 -9.29
N ARG A 54 4.51 -2.65 -8.10
CA ARG A 54 3.75 -1.43 -7.77
C ARG A 54 4.58 -0.45 -6.96
N VAL A 55 4.10 0.79 -6.90
CA VAL A 55 4.55 1.79 -5.94
C VAL A 55 3.49 2.00 -4.88
N GLU A 56 3.91 2.29 -3.66
CA GLU A 56 3.02 2.68 -2.58
C GLU A 56 3.33 4.12 -2.15
N ILE A 57 2.28 4.88 -1.84
CA ILE A 57 2.36 6.27 -1.42
C ILE A 57 1.87 6.32 0.03
N TRP A 58 2.75 6.78 0.91
CA TRP A 58 2.52 6.85 2.35
C TRP A 58 2.60 8.29 2.83
N SER A 59 1.87 8.64 3.89
CA SER A 59 2.23 9.83 4.67
C SER A 59 3.54 9.55 5.42
N ARG A 60 4.37 10.59 5.60
CA ARG A 60 5.64 10.46 6.32
C ARG A 60 5.44 9.83 7.70
N ASP A 61 4.52 10.36 8.48
CA ASP A 61 4.26 9.90 9.85
C ASP A 61 3.83 8.42 9.93
N ASN A 62 2.98 7.98 8.98
CA ASN A 62 2.54 6.58 8.95
C ASN A 62 3.66 5.65 8.50
N TRP A 63 4.48 6.08 7.53
CA TRP A 63 5.65 5.33 7.11
C TRP A 63 6.66 5.19 8.24
N GLU A 64 6.98 6.26 8.96
CA GLU A 64 7.93 6.22 10.07
C GLU A 64 7.44 5.31 11.20
N LYS A 65 6.14 5.35 11.55
CA LYS A 65 5.54 4.43 12.53
C LYS A 65 5.61 2.97 12.06
N TYR A 66 5.27 2.72 10.80
CA TYR A 66 5.34 1.38 10.22
C TYR A 66 6.79 0.86 10.21
N ASN A 67 7.72 1.66 9.70
CA ASN A 67 9.11 1.24 9.53
C ASN A 67 9.85 1.07 10.86
N SER A 68 9.58 1.95 11.85
CA SER A 68 10.17 1.83 13.19
C SER A 68 9.58 0.68 13.99
N GLY A 69 8.26 0.45 13.90
CA GLY A 69 7.58 -0.63 14.64
C GLY A 69 7.81 -2.03 14.08
N ASN A 70 8.30 -2.14 12.84
CA ASN A 70 8.44 -3.44 12.15
C ASN A 70 9.88 -3.92 12.01
N ALA A 71 10.91 -3.23 12.51
CA ALA A 71 12.29 -3.72 12.40
C ALA A 71 12.45 -5.13 13.01
N ASP A 72 11.98 -5.32 14.25
CA ASP A 72 12.01 -6.61 14.94
C ASP A 72 11.05 -7.64 14.32
N LEU A 73 9.96 -7.16 13.70
CA LEU A 73 8.97 -8.01 13.05
C LEU A 73 9.49 -8.53 11.70
N VAL A 74 10.25 -7.70 10.96
CA VAL A 74 10.86 -8.06 9.67
C VAL A 74 11.88 -9.17 9.85
N GLU A 75 12.69 -9.14 10.91
CA GLU A 75 13.65 -10.21 11.22
C GLU A 75 12.93 -11.54 11.52
N GLN A 76 11.88 -11.50 12.36
CA GLN A 76 11.05 -12.68 12.66
C GLN A 76 10.26 -13.20 11.44
N ILE A 77 9.82 -12.30 10.56
CA ILE A 77 9.13 -12.65 9.33
C ILE A 77 10.13 -13.23 8.31
N ALA A 78 11.34 -12.69 8.21
CA ALA A 78 12.38 -13.20 7.33
C ALA A 78 12.77 -14.64 7.68
N GLU A 79 12.87 -14.98 8.97
CA GLU A 79 13.06 -16.38 9.40
C GLU A 79 11.92 -17.30 8.96
N LYS A 80 10.67 -16.83 9.01
CA LYS A 80 9.50 -17.61 8.57
C LYS A 80 9.36 -17.69 7.05
N ILE A 81 9.73 -16.62 6.33
CA ILE A 81 9.65 -16.52 4.86
C ILE A 81 10.85 -17.21 4.19
N GLY A 82 11.99 -17.37 4.87
CA GLY A 82 13.11 -18.17 4.38
C GLY A 82 12.72 -19.61 4.01
N GLY A 83 11.65 -20.16 4.61
CA GLY A 83 11.04 -21.43 4.22
C GLY A 83 10.19 -21.41 2.93
N PHE A 84 9.83 -20.23 2.42
CA PHE A 84 8.99 -20.02 1.23
C PHE A 84 9.78 -19.62 -0.03
N GLY A 85 11.11 -19.58 0.03
CA GLY A 85 11.96 -19.41 -1.16
C GLY A 85 11.94 -18.00 -1.79
N ILE A 86 11.43 -16.99 -1.07
CA ILE A 86 11.57 -15.60 -1.48
C ILE A 86 12.93 -15.12 -0.97
N VAL A 87 13.90 -15.04 -1.89
CA VAL A 87 15.20 -14.42 -1.61
C VAL A 87 15.02 -12.91 -1.77
N VAL A 88 15.25 -12.17 -0.68
CA VAL A 88 15.32 -10.70 -0.68
C VAL A 88 16.65 -10.27 -1.29
#